data_AF-J2W5I5-F1
#
_entry.id   AF-J2W5I5-F1
#
_cell.length_a   1.000
_cell.length_b   1.000
_cell.length_c   1.000
_cell.angle_alpha   90.00
_cell.angle_beta   90.00
_cell.angle_gamma   90.00
#
_symmetry.space_group_name_H-M   'P 1'
#
loop_
_entity.id
_entity.type
_entity.pdbx_description
1 polymer ?
#
loop_
_entity_poly.entity_id
_entity_poly.type
_entity_poly.pdbx_seq_one_letter_code
_entity_poly.pdbx_strand_id
1 'polypeptide(L)' 'MHQRYNESTANLKELMTVAPINPEVHAALLRGKVDTRRLMEDAREEARQRSEEVL' A
#
# COMPACT_ATOMS: atom_id res chain seq x y z
N MET A 1 1.51 -13.14 -10.03
CA MET A 1 1.48 -11.87 -9.26
C MET A 1 2.72 -11.82 -8.38
N HIS A 2 3.83 -11.29 -8.89
CA HIS A 2 5.03 -11.11 -8.06
C HIS A 2 4.75 -9.95 -7.10
N GLN A 3 4.41 -10.27 -5.85
CA GLN A 3 4.48 -9.29 -4.77
C GLN A 3 5.92 -8.82 -4.73
N ARG A 4 6.20 -7.64 -5.31
CA ARG A 4 7.44 -6.93 -5.01
C ARG A 4 7.33 -6.59 -3.54
N TYR A 5 7.97 -7.41 -2.71
CA TYR A 5 8.28 -7.02 -1.36
C TYR A 5 8.87 -5.60 -1.46
N ASN A 6 8.37 -4.67 -0.65
CA ASN A 6 9.04 -3.40 -0.45
C ASN A 6 10.36 -3.75 0.23
N GLU A 7 11.34 -4.21 -0.56
CA GLU A 7 12.69 -4.46 -0.09
C GLU A 7 13.20 -3.10 0.35
N SER A 8 13.31 -2.95 1.67
CA SER A 8 13.88 -1.76 2.26
C SER A 8 15.29 -1.61 1.70
N THR A 9 15.56 -0.49 1.03
CA THR A 9 16.91 -0.15 0.56
C THR A 9 17.80 0.34 1.70
N ALA A 10 17.32 0.26 2.96
CA ALA A 10 18.07 0.65 4.13
C ALA A 10 19.21 -0.35 4.37
N ASN A 11 20.40 0.17 4.68
CA ASN A 11 21.52 -0.68 5.06
C ASN A 11 21.28 -1.28 6.46
N LEU A 12 21.99 -2.37 6.79
CA LEU A 12 21.82 -3.06 8.08
C LEU A 12 22.02 -2.12 9.27
N LYS A 13 22.96 -1.16 9.17
CA LYS A 13 23.21 -0.18 10.22
C LYS A 13 21.98 0.69 10.47
N GLU A 14 21.33 1.17 9.42
CA GLU A 14 20.08 1.94 9.50
C GLU A 14 18.94 1.12 10.09
N LEU A 15 18.79 -0.14 9.68
CA LEU A 15 17.76 -1.02 10.25
C LEU A 15 17.98 -1.29 11.75
N MET A 16 19.24 -1.32 12.20
CA MET A 16 19.58 -1.54 13.61
C MET A 16 19.53 -0.27 14.47
N THR A 17 19.60 0.92 13.88
CA THR A 17 19.52 2.20 14.62
C THR A 17 18.14 2.82 14.62
N VAL A 18 17.24 2.39 13.72
CA VAL A 18 15.85 2.85 13.71
C VAL A 18 15.13 2.26 14.92
N ALA A 19 14.57 3.15 15.74
CA ALA A 19 13.73 2.74 16.87
C ALA A 19 12.54 1.90 16.35
N PRO A 20 12.22 0.76 16.99
CA PRO A 20 11.09 -0.05 16.57
C PRO A 20 9.82 0.79 16.62
N ILE A 21 9.05 0.75 15.52
CA ILE A 21 7.76 1.45 15.43
C ILE A 21 6.81 0.85 16.47
N ASN A 22 6.07 1.71 17.18
CA ASN A 22 5.00 1.27 18.08
C ASN A 22 3.98 0.41 17.30
N PRO A 23 3.61 -0.79 17.77
CA PRO A 23 2.66 -1.67 17.10
C PRO A 23 1.35 -1.00 16.66
N GLU A 24 0.82 -0.07 17.45
CA GLU A 24 -0.42 0.65 17.13
C GLU A 24 -0.25 1.56 15.90
N VAL A 25 0.88 2.25 15.83
CA VAL A 25 1.25 3.10 14.69
C VAL A 25 1.47 2.25 13.45
N HIS A 26 2.15 1.11 13.59
CA HIS A 26 2.35 0.17 12.49
C HIS A 26 1.00 -0.35 11.96
N ALA A 27 0.08 -0.74 12.84
CA ALA A 27 -1.25 -1.19 12.46
C ALA A 27 -2.06 -0.08 11.75
N ALA A 28 -1.96 1.17 12.21
CA ALA A 28 -2.59 2.31 11.54
C ALA A 28 -2.03 2.54 10.12
N LEU A 29 -0.70 2.46 9.95
CA LEU A 29 -0.06 2.59 8.63
C LEU A 29 -0.48 1.47 7.68
N LEU A 30 -0.61 0.24 8.17
CA LEU A 30 -1.09 -0.89 7.36
C LEU A 30 -2.54 -0.68 6.92
N ARG A 31 -3.42 -0.25 7.82
CA ARG A 31 -4.82 0.08 7.48
C ARG A 31 -4.90 1.16 6.40
N GLY A 32 -4.17 2.26 6.56
CA GLY A 32 -4.14 3.33 5.56
C GLY A 32 -3.66 2.86 4.17
N LYS A 33 -2.68 1.93 4.12
CA LYS A 33 -2.23 1.33 2.85
C LYS A 33 -3.32 0.49 2.18
N VAL A 34 -4.10 -0.26 2.96
CA VAL A 34 -5.22 -1.06 2.46
C VAL A 34 -6.32 -0.13 1.93
N ASP A 35 -6.68 0.90 2.68
CA ASP A 35 -7.72 1.86 2.28
C ASP A 35 -7.35 2.58 0.98
N THR A 36 -6.09 3.02 0.87
CA THR A 36 -5.58 3.67 -0.35
C THR A 36 -5.66 2.73 -1.56
N ARG A 37 -5.29 1.44 -1.38
CA ARG A 37 -5.37 0.46 -2.47
C ARG A 37 -6.80 0.24 -2.92
N ARG A 38 -7.73 0.11 -1.97
CA ARG A 38 -9.14 -0.08 -2.25
C ARG A 38 -9.72 1.10 -3.04
N LEU A 39 -9.44 2.34 -2.62
CA LEU A 39 -9.87 3.53 -3.35
C LEU A 39 -9.35 3.56 -4.79
N MET A 40 -8.11 3.13 -5.03
CA MET A 40 -7.55 3.04 -6.39
C MET A 40 -8.22 1.95 -7.22
N GLU A 41 -8.58 0.82 -6.61
CA GLU A 41 -9.29 -0.28 -7.27
C GLU A 41 -10.72 0.13 -7.63
N ASP A 42 -11.46 0.72 -6.68
CA ASP A 42 -12.82 1.24 -6.89
C ASP A 42 -12.84 2.27 -8.04
N ALA A 43 -11.90 3.23 -8.04
CA ALA A 43 -11.80 4.23 -9.11
C ALA A 43 -11.49 3.61 -10.49
N ARG A 44 -10.69 2.53 -10.54
CA ARG A 44 -10.42 1.80 -11.78
C ARG A 44 -11.64 1.03 -12.26
N GLU A 45 -12.41 0.46 -11.35
CA GLU A 45 -13.64 -0.25 -11.66
C GLU A 45 -14.71 0.70 -12.20
N GLU A 46 -14.92 1.86 -11.55
CA GLU A 46 -15.79 2.92 -12.07
C GLU A 46 -15.39 3.38 -13.47
N ALA A 47 -14.09 3.55 -13.72
CA ALA A 47 -13.59 3.94 -15.04
C ALA A 47 -13.87 2.87 -16.11
N ARG A 48 -13.77 1.58 -15.76
CA ARG A 48 -14.12 0.47 -16.66
C ARG A 48 -15.61 0.44 -16.96
N GLN A 49 -16.46 0.54 -15.94
CA GLN A 49 -17.93 0.56 -16.11
C GLN A 49 -18.35 1.69 -17.06
N ARG A 50 -17.83 2.91 -16.87
CA ARG A 50 -18.10 4.03 -17.79
C ARG A 50 -17.64 3.75 -19.22
N SER A 51 -16.53 3.06 -19.40
CA SER A 51 -16.06 2.69 -20.76
C SER A 51 -16.93 1.63 -21.43
N GLU A 52 -17.50 0.71 -20.64
CA GLU A 52 -18.42 -0.32 -21.11
C GLU A 52 -19.80 0.26 -21.43
N GLU A 53 -20.28 1.25 -20.66
CA GLU A 53 -21.54 1.96 -20.93
C GLU A 53 -21.51 2.85 -22.18
N VAL A 54 -20.32 3.26 -22.63
CA VAL A 54 -20.13 4.11 -23.82
C VAL A 54 -20.02 3.29 -25.11
N LEU A 55 -19.82 1.97 -25.03
CA LEU A 55 -19.77 1.04 -26.16
C LEU A 55 -21.15 0.45 -26.48
#